data_AF-A0A6F9C8B2-F1
#
_entry.id   AF-A0A6F9C8B2-F1
#
_cell.length_a   1.000
_cell.length_b   1.000
_cell.length_c   1.000
_cell.angle_alpha   90.00
_cell.angle_beta   90.00
_cell.angle_gamma   90.00
#
_symmetry.space_group_name_H-M   'P 1'
#
loop_
_entity.id
_entity.type
_entity.pdbx_description
1 polymer ?
#
loop_
_entity_poly.entity_id
_entity_poly.type
_entity_poly.pdbx_seq_one_letter_code
_entity_poly.pdbx_strand_id
1 'polypeptide(L)'
;MSSNEVQQENGQPLDTESEVQDTPAPPAIPFYTECSEAAQAELLNECEEQFAQLQMLQNEIILAEPDSDENPQEQLQKLNSQLELVLSCSQAKRDTLRETLKSEQKWLEEKKEVLRAGTEHVDTKKKIQKMKDYQDRLMETLADVLEEHFPLPTQETNANKKKKLLMNKTLETPHDPYILIDETFWPPYTEMLLRYGIALRHPEDCFKIRLETFY
;
A
#
# COMPACT_ATOMS: atom_id res chain seq x y z
N MET A 1 4.88 37.51 74.18
CA MET A 1 5.12 38.78 73.44
C MET A 1 6.42 38.62 72.67
N SER A 2 6.45 39.15 71.45
CA SER A 2 7.45 39.02 70.38
C SER A 2 7.28 37.88 69.36
N SER A 3 7.12 38.37 68.13
CA SER A 3 7.52 37.88 66.81
C SER A 3 6.88 36.62 66.21
N ASN A 4 6.18 36.83 65.09
CA ASN A 4 6.48 36.07 63.87
C ASN A 4 6.27 36.95 62.63
N GLU A 5 7.33 36.99 61.82
CA GLU A 5 7.47 37.67 60.54
C GLU A 5 6.62 37.03 59.44
N VAL A 6 6.10 37.88 58.57
CA VAL A 6 5.45 37.54 57.30
C VAL A 6 6.55 37.50 56.24
N GLN A 7 6.77 36.32 55.64
CA GLN A 7 7.59 36.19 54.44
C GLN A 7 6.70 36.26 53.20
N GLN A 8 6.99 37.26 52.36
CA GLN A 8 6.62 37.31 50.95
C GLN A 8 7.54 36.39 50.16
N GLU A 9 6.97 35.54 49.30
CA GLU A 9 7.68 35.02 48.13
C GLU A 9 6.84 35.23 46.88
N ASN A 10 7.54 35.72 45.87
CA ASN A 10 7.12 36.30 44.62
C ASN A 10 7.10 35.18 43.57
N GLY A 11 5.96 34.95 42.90
CA GLY A 11 5.82 33.93 41.86
C GLY A 11 5.09 34.47 40.64
N GLN A 12 5.86 34.74 39.58
CA GLN A 12 5.43 35.21 38.26
C GLN A 12 4.41 34.27 37.58
N PRO A 13 3.50 34.81 36.73
CA PRO A 13 2.74 33.99 35.79
C PRO A 13 3.65 33.63 34.60
N LEU A 14 3.83 32.33 34.36
CA LEU A 14 4.52 31.84 33.17
C LEU A 14 3.48 31.63 32.07
N ASP A 15 3.48 32.56 31.11
CA ASP A 15 2.90 32.37 29.80
C ASP A 15 3.69 31.28 29.07
N THR A 16 3.04 30.16 28.76
CA THR A 16 3.52 29.26 27.70
C THR A 16 2.37 29.00 26.75
N GLU A 17 2.23 29.93 25.80
CA GLU A 17 1.77 29.62 24.46
C GLU A 17 2.70 28.53 23.89
N SER A 18 2.25 27.29 23.82
CA SER A 18 2.91 26.28 22.99
C SER A 18 2.50 26.47 21.54
N GLU A 19 3.32 27.27 20.88
CA GLU A 19 3.80 27.16 19.50
C GLU A 19 3.22 25.96 18.71
N VAL A 20 2.34 26.28 17.77
CA VAL A 20 1.91 25.38 16.70
C VAL A 20 3.14 25.01 15.89
N GLN A 21 3.63 23.78 16.06
CA GLN A 21 4.69 23.24 15.22
C GLN A 21 4.17 23.14 13.78
N ASP A 22 4.64 24.07 12.96
CA ASP A 22 4.54 24.07 11.52
C ASP A 22 5.23 22.80 11.01
N THR A 23 4.43 21.76 10.77
CA THR A 23 4.95 20.50 10.25
C THR A 23 5.25 20.74 8.77
N PRO A 24 6.50 20.55 8.29
CA PRO A 24 6.80 20.78 6.89
C PRO A 24 5.91 19.86 6.06
N ALA A 25 5.19 20.45 5.11
CA ALA A 25 4.39 19.70 4.14
C ALA A 25 5.26 18.55 3.59
N PRO A 26 4.72 17.32 3.52
CA PRO A 26 5.48 16.19 3.01
C PRO A 26 6.04 16.55 1.62
N PRO A 27 7.30 16.20 1.32
CA PRO A 27 7.93 16.56 0.06
C PRO A 27 7.02 16.10 -1.07
N ALA A 28 6.68 17.04 -1.96
CA ALA A 28 5.91 16.74 -3.16
C ALA A 28 6.59 15.57 -3.87
N ILE A 29 5.95 14.40 -3.81
CA ILE A 29 6.43 13.21 -4.51
C ILE A 29 6.45 13.60 -5.99
N PRO A 30 7.60 13.44 -6.69
CA PRO A 30 7.75 13.93 -8.05
C PRO A 30 6.63 13.33 -8.92
N PHE A 31 5.77 14.23 -9.39
CA PHE A 31 4.72 13.96 -10.35
C PHE A 31 5.39 13.68 -11.70
N TYR A 32 5.88 12.46 -11.90
CA TYR A 32 6.24 11.99 -13.22
C TYR A 32 5.56 10.66 -13.49
N THR A 33 4.50 10.78 -14.28
CA THR A 33 3.86 9.74 -15.04
C THR A 33 4.90 9.01 -15.87
N GLU A 34 5.52 7.97 -15.31
CA GLU A 34 6.15 6.94 -16.14
C GLU A 34 5.01 6.12 -16.76
N CYS A 35 4.56 6.56 -17.94
CA CYS A 35 4.27 5.60 -18.99
C CYS A 35 5.55 4.77 -19.18
N SER A 36 5.46 3.46 -19.43
CA SER A 36 6.66 2.65 -19.66
C SER A 36 7.49 3.37 -20.73
N GLU A 37 8.73 3.74 -20.41
CA GLU A 37 9.64 4.42 -21.34
C GLU A 37 9.71 3.67 -22.68
N ALA A 38 9.58 2.34 -22.61
CA ALA A 38 9.47 1.45 -23.77
C ALA A 38 8.20 1.68 -24.61
N ALA A 39 7.04 1.92 -23.98
CA ALA A 39 5.80 2.20 -24.71
C ALA A 39 5.85 3.57 -25.40
N GLN A 40 6.42 4.58 -24.74
CA GLN A 40 6.65 5.89 -25.35
C GLN A 40 7.65 5.81 -26.50
N ALA A 41 8.73 5.06 -26.33
CA ALA A 41 9.75 4.86 -27.36
C ALA A 41 9.18 4.12 -28.58
N GLU A 42 8.34 3.11 -28.39
CA GLU A 42 7.68 2.37 -29.48
C GLU A 42 6.76 3.29 -30.29
N LEU A 43 5.93 4.09 -29.60
CA LEU A 43 5.05 5.08 -30.21
C LEU A 43 5.82 6.17 -30.99
N LEU A 44 6.94 6.63 -30.44
CA LEU A 44 7.80 7.62 -31.07
C LEU A 44 8.47 7.05 -32.32
N ASN A 45 9.01 5.83 -32.23
CA ASN A 45 9.65 5.12 -33.33
C ASN A 45 8.67 4.88 -34.49
N GLU A 46 7.44 4.47 -34.18
CA GLU A 46 6.39 4.27 -35.18
C GLU A 46 5.96 5.61 -35.81
N CYS A 47 5.96 6.70 -35.04
CA CYS A 47 5.68 8.04 -35.56
C CYS A 47 6.79 8.55 -36.49
N GLU A 48 8.06 8.29 -36.16
CA GLU A 48 9.26 8.62 -36.93
C GLU A 48 9.32 7.85 -38.25
N GLU A 49 9.12 6.53 -38.22
CA GLU A 49 9.09 5.69 -39.43
C GLU A 49 8.01 6.18 -40.42
N GLN A 50 6.82 6.49 -39.91
CA GLN A 50 5.74 7.02 -40.73
C GLN A 50 5.98 8.46 -41.20
N PHE A 51 6.78 9.27 -40.49
CA PHE A 51 7.19 10.60 -40.95
C PHE A 51 8.23 10.52 -42.07
N ALA A 52 9.16 9.57 -41.99
CA ALA A 52 10.13 9.31 -43.04
C ALA A 52 9.45 8.90 -44.35
N GLN A 53 8.41 8.05 -44.29
CA GLN A 53 7.62 7.67 -45.46
C GLN A 53 6.91 8.87 -46.10
N LEU A 54 6.31 9.74 -45.29
CA LEU A 54 5.65 10.95 -45.78
C LEU A 54 6.64 11.92 -46.43
N GLN A 55 7.83 12.08 -45.83
CA GLN A 55 8.90 12.91 -46.34
C GLN A 55 9.47 12.38 -47.66
N MET A 56 9.60 11.05 -47.80
CA MET A 56 10.01 10.43 -49.06
C MET A 56 9.02 10.73 -50.19
N LEU A 57 7.72 10.53 -49.97
CA LEU A 57 6.68 10.83 -50.96
C LEU A 57 6.64 12.32 -51.30
N GLN A 58 6.78 13.20 -50.31
CA GLN A 58 6.84 14.65 -50.54
C GLN A 58 8.06 15.04 -51.40
N ASN A 59 9.23 14.46 -51.12
CA ASN A 59 10.44 14.70 -51.89
C ASN A 59 10.30 14.19 -53.33
N GLU A 60 9.66 13.04 -53.53
CA GLU A 60 9.39 12.47 -54.87
C GLU A 60 8.47 13.39 -55.71
N ILE A 61 7.46 14.00 -55.08
CA ILE A 61 6.60 15.01 -55.71
C ILE A 61 7.37 16.28 -56.08
N ILE A 62 8.27 16.75 -55.20
CA ILE A 62 9.07 17.97 -55.43
C ILE A 62 10.09 17.76 -56.54
N LEU A 63 10.67 16.57 -56.65
CA LEU A 63 11.69 16.21 -57.64
C LEU A 63 11.11 15.73 -58.98
N ALA A 64 9.78 15.60 -59.08
CA ALA A 64 9.12 15.31 -60.35
C ALA A 64 9.32 16.49 -61.32
N GLU A 65 10.31 16.40 -62.20
CA GLU A 65 10.45 17.31 -63.32
C GLU A 65 9.31 17.09 -64.31
N PRO A 66 8.76 18.16 -64.94
CA PRO A 66 7.82 17.99 -66.03
C PRO A 66 8.58 17.44 -67.24
N ASP A 67 8.46 16.13 -67.47
CA ASP A 67 8.97 15.49 -68.69
C ASP A 67 8.39 16.23 -69.91
N SER A 68 9.26 16.78 -70.77
CA SER A 68 8.82 17.63 -71.89
C SER A 68 8.07 16.87 -72.99
N ASP A 69 7.91 15.56 -72.85
CA ASP A 69 7.23 14.64 -73.77
C ASP A 69 5.96 13.99 -73.17
N GLU A 70 5.67 14.15 -71.86
CA GLU A 70 4.44 13.60 -71.27
C GLU A 70 3.25 14.56 -71.41
N ASN A 71 2.07 14.00 -71.71
CA ASN A 71 0.84 14.76 -71.86
C ASN A 71 0.51 15.51 -70.55
N PRO A 72 0.26 16.84 -70.59
CA PRO A 72 -0.11 17.63 -69.41
C PRO A 72 -1.29 17.03 -68.62
N GLN A 73 -2.22 16.35 -69.29
CA GLN A 73 -3.36 15.68 -68.67
C GLN A 73 -2.93 14.48 -67.81
N GLU A 74 -1.96 13.68 -68.28
CA GLU A 74 -1.46 12.49 -67.58
C GLU A 74 -0.60 12.87 -66.39
N GLN A 75 0.24 13.90 -66.53
CA GLN A 75 1.02 14.48 -65.42
C GLN A 75 0.11 14.97 -64.29
N LEU A 76 -0.97 15.68 -64.64
CA LEU A 76 -1.93 16.20 -63.67
C LEU A 76 -2.70 15.07 -62.98
N GLN A 77 -3.02 14.00 -63.71
CA GLN A 77 -3.68 12.81 -63.16
C GLN A 77 -2.76 12.00 -62.23
N LYS A 78 -1.46 11.91 -62.55
CA LYS A 78 -0.43 11.31 -61.70
C LYS A 78 -0.24 12.08 -60.40
N LEU A 79 -0.13 13.41 -60.48
CA LEU A 79 -0.01 14.27 -59.30
C LEU A 79 -1.26 14.19 -58.42
N ASN A 80 -2.45 14.14 -59.01
CA ASN A 80 -3.70 13.99 -58.26
C ASN A 80 -3.77 12.65 -57.51
N SER A 81 -3.32 11.57 -58.16
CA SER A 81 -3.25 10.23 -57.53
C SER A 81 -2.24 10.20 -56.38
N GLN A 82 -1.08 10.85 -56.53
CA GLN A 82 -0.09 10.98 -55.45
C GLN A 82 -0.62 11.82 -54.28
N LEU A 83 -1.32 12.91 -54.57
CA LEU A 83 -1.93 13.76 -53.54
C LEU A 83 -3.02 13.01 -52.76
N GLU A 84 -3.88 12.24 -53.43
CA GLU A 84 -4.88 11.39 -52.76
C GLU A 84 -4.21 10.35 -51.84
N LEU A 85 -3.11 9.72 -52.29
CA LEU A 85 -2.37 8.76 -51.47
C LEU A 85 -1.79 9.42 -50.22
N VAL A 86 -1.14 10.59 -50.37
CA VAL A 86 -0.55 11.35 -49.25
C VAL A 86 -1.64 11.81 -48.27
N LEU A 87 -2.79 12.28 -48.77
CA LEU A 87 -3.92 12.66 -47.94
C LEU A 87 -4.47 11.47 -47.15
N SER A 88 -4.66 10.31 -47.81
CA SER A 88 -5.12 9.09 -47.16
C SER A 88 -4.15 8.59 -46.09
N CYS A 89 -2.85 8.57 -46.40
CA CYS A 89 -1.78 8.20 -45.45
C CYS A 89 -1.76 9.15 -44.25
N SER A 90 -1.84 10.47 -44.49
CA SER A 90 -1.90 11.48 -43.43
C SER A 90 -3.16 11.36 -42.57
N GLN A 91 -4.30 11.03 -43.17
CA GLN A 91 -5.55 10.80 -42.46
C GLN A 91 -5.44 9.59 -41.55
N ALA A 92 -4.98 8.44 -42.08
CA ALA A 92 -4.77 7.22 -41.32
C ALA A 92 -3.82 7.44 -40.14
N LYS A 93 -2.72 8.17 -40.35
CA LYS A 93 -1.77 8.53 -39.28
C LYS A 93 -2.42 9.32 -38.15
N ARG A 94 -3.25 10.32 -38.48
CA ARG A 94 -3.96 11.11 -37.48
C ARG A 94 -4.94 10.26 -36.67
N ASP A 95 -5.62 9.32 -37.32
CA ASP A 95 -6.58 8.45 -36.65
C ASP A 95 -5.89 7.44 -35.74
N THR A 96 -4.77 6.84 -36.17
CA THR A 96 -3.94 5.98 -35.32
C THR A 96 -3.42 6.74 -34.09
N LEU A 97 -2.80 7.92 -34.29
CA LEU A 97 -2.31 8.74 -33.17
C LEU A 97 -3.43 9.15 -32.21
N ARG A 98 -4.62 9.46 -32.74
CA ARG A 98 -5.79 9.79 -31.92
C ARG A 98 -6.22 8.61 -31.06
N GLU A 99 -6.22 7.41 -31.61
CA GLU A 99 -6.64 6.23 -30.86
C GLU A 99 -5.60 5.83 -29.80
N THR A 100 -4.31 5.90 -30.14
CA THR A 100 -3.24 5.67 -29.17
C THR A 100 -3.28 6.69 -28.03
N LEU A 101 -3.50 7.97 -28.33
CA LEU A 101 -3.64 9.00 -27.30
C LEU A 101 -4.81 8.72 -26.34
N LYS A 102 -5.95 8.25 -26.86
CA LYS A 102 -7.11 7.90 -26.02
C LYS A 102 -6.83 6.68 -25.14
N SER A 103 -6.18 5.66 -25.68
CA SER A 103 -5.86 4.45 -24.90
C SER A 103 -4.84 4.76 -23.80
N GLU A 104 -3.83 5.57 -24.08
CA GLU A 104 -2.88 6.07 -23.07
C GLU A 104 -3.56 6.90 -21.99
N GLN A 105 -4.47 7.81 -22.36
CA GLN A 105 -5.21 8.62 -21.40
C GLN A 105 -6.08 7.76 -20.49
N LYS A 106 -6.73 6.73 -21.04
CA LYS A 106 -7.51 5.77 -20.26
C LYS A 106 -6.61 5.00 -19.29
N TRP A 107 -5.47 4.50 -19.77
CA TRP A 107 -4.51 3.77 -18.96
C TRP A 107 -3.97 4.61 -17.79
N LEU A 108 -3.71 5.91 -18.03
CA LEU A 108 -3.28 6.83 -16.98
C LEU A 108 -4.32 6.97 -15.87
N GLU A 109 -5.60 7.05 -16.23
CA GLU A 109 -6.68 7.18 -15.24
C GLU A 109 -6.86 5.90 -14.43
N GLU A 110 -6.78 4.73 -15.07
CA GLU A 110 -6.76 3.44 -14.39
C GLU A 110 -5.56 3.33 -13.42
N LYS A 111 -4.37 3.78 -13.83
CA LYS A 111 -3.16 3.79 -12.98
C LYS A 111 -3.34 4.68 -11.75
N LYS A 112 -3.96 5.85 -11.89
CA LYS A 112 -4.26 6.73 -10.74
C LYS A 112 -5.25 6.08 -9.76
N GLU A 113 -6.24 5.37 -10.27
CA GLU A 113 -7.23 4.69 -9.43
C GLU A 113 -6.59 3.57 -8.60
N VAL A 114 -5.72 2.77 -9.22
CA VAL A 114 -4.94 1.76 -8.51
C VAL A 114 -4.07 2.39 -7.41
N LEU A 115 -3.44 3.54 -7.69
CA LEU A 115 -2.63 4.25 -6.71
C LEU A 115 -3.48 4.75 -5.53
N ARG A 116 -4.66 5.31 -5.80
CA ARG A 116 -5.62 5.77 -4.77
C ARG A 116 -6.02 4.60 -3.85
N ALA A 117 -6.43 3.47 -4.42
CA ALA A 117 -6.77 2.27 -3.66
C ALA A 117 -5.58 1.78 -2.81
N GLY A 118 -4.36 1.86 -3.34
CA GLY A 118 -3.14 1.56 -2.61
C GLY A 118 -2.93 2.44 -1.38
N THR A 119 -3.23 3.74 -1.48
CA THR A 119 -3.12 4.67 -0.34
C THR A 119 -4.16 4.41 0.76
N GLU A 120 -5.40 4.06 0.41
CA GLU A 120 -6.44 3.70 1.39
C GLU A 120 -6.04 2.46 2.22
N HIS A 121 -5.34 1.52 1.60
CA HIS A 121 -4.83 0.33 2.29
C HIS A 121 -3.76 0.66 3.34
N VAL A 122 -3.04 1.78 3.21
CA VAL A 122 -2.01 2.21 4.18
C VAL A 122 -2.64 2.55 5.53
N ASP A 123 -3.79 3.21 5.56
CA ASP A 123 -4.42 3.61 6.81
C ASP A 123 -5.04 2.43 7.56
N THR A 124 -5.64 1.50 6.82
CA THR A 124 -6.11 0.22 7.39
C THR A 124 -4.93 -0.55 7.98
N LYS A 125 -3.79 -0.60 7.28
CA LYS A 125 -2.55 -1.22 7.78
C LYS A 125 -2.05 -0.57 9.07
N LYS A 126 -2.07 0.77 9.19
CA LYS A 126 -1.71 1.48 10.42
C LYS A 126 -2.62 1.10 11.59
N LYS A 127 -3.94 1.01 11.36
CA LYS A 127 -4.90 0.64 12.41
C LYS A 127 -4.69 -0.80 12.89
N ILE A 128 -4.47 -1.73 11.95
CA ILE A 128 -4.11 -3.12 12.26
C ILE A 128 -2.82 -3.18 13.08
N GLN A 129 -1.80 -2.40 12.71
CA GLN A 129 -0.54 -2.37 13.45
C GLN A 129 -0.73 -1.88 14.89
N LYS A 130 -1.48 -0.77 15.09
CA LYS A 130 -1.79 -0.27 16.44
C LYS A 130 -2.50 -1.31 17.32
N MET A 131 -3.43 -2.08 16.74
CA MET A 131 -4.11 -3.15 17.46
C MET A 131 -3.15 -4.27 17.87
N LYS A 132 -2.23 -4.67 16.98
CA LYS A 132 -1.20 -5.66 17.30
C LYS A 132 -0.29 -5.19 18.43
N ASP A 133 0.19 -3.95 18.34
CA ASP A 133 1.07 -3.37 19.37
C ASP A 133 0.36 -3.30 20.74
N TYR A 134 -0.94 -2.96 20.76
CA TYR A 134 -1.73 -2.96 22.00
C TYR A 134 -1.88 -4.37 22.59
N GLN A 135 -2.18 -5.35 21.74
CA GLN A 135 -2.28 -6.75 22.16
C GLN A 135 -0.96 -7.25 22.73
N ASP A 136 0.17 -6.99 22.06
CA ASP A 136 1.49 -7.40 22.52
C ASP A 136 1.81 -6.81 23.91
N ARG A 137 1.53 -5.52 24.11
CA ARG A 137 1.70 -4.85 25.42
C ARG A 137 0.80 -5.43 26.51
N LEU A 138 -0.47 -5.69 26.19
CA LEU A 138 -1.40 -6.33 27.12
C LEU A 138 -0.89 -7.71 27.53
N MET A 139 -0.35 -8.47 26.58
CA MET A 139 0.17 -9.80 26.83
C MET A 139 1.42 -9.81 27.69
N GLU A 140 2.31 -8.83 27.48
CA GLU A 140 3.50 -8.57 28.29
C GLU A 140 3.10 -8.22 29.73
N THR A 141 2.18 -7.28 29.91
CA THR A 141 1.69 -6.90 31.25
C THR A 141 1.05 -8.09 31.97
N LEU A 142 0.26 -8.91 31.26
CA LEU A 142 -0.31 -10.14 31.86
C LEU A 142 0.77 -11.17 32.20
N ALA A 143 1.89 -11.21 31.49
CA ALA A 143 3.00 -12.09 31.86
C ALA A 143 3.63 -11.63 33.18
N ASP A 144 3.93 -10.34 33.30
CA ASP A 144 4.54 -9.75 34.50
C ASP A 144 3.66 -9.98 35.75
N VAL A 145 2.36 -9.71 35.65
CA VAL A 145 1.40 -9.90 36.76
C VAL A 145 1.33 -11.37 37.21
N LEU A 146 1.40 -12.31 36.27
CA LEU A 146 1.38 -13.73 36.59
C LEU A 146 2.69 -14.20 37.22
N GLU A 147 3.83 -13.66 36.79
CA GLU A 147 5.13 -13.94 37.38
C GLU A 147 5.22 -13.41 38.82
N GLU A 148 4.71 -12.20 39.07
CA GLU A 148 4.73 -11.55 40.39
C GLU A 148 3.81 -12.24 41.41
N HIS A 149 2.58 -12.59 41.02
CA HIS A 149 1.58 -13.13 41.95
C HIS A 149 1.52 -14.66 42.00
N PHE A 150 2.07 -15.35 41.00
CA PHE A 150 2.10 -16.81 40.93
C PHE A 150 3.50 -17.33 40.54
N PRO A 151 4.54 -17.05 41.36
CA PRO A 151 5.90 -17.47 41.04
C PRO A 151 5.97 -18.99 40.92
N LEU A 152 6.41 -19.46 39.77
CA LEU A 152 6.46 -20.88 39.45
C LEU A 152 7.59 -21.57 40.25
N PRO A 153 7.37 -22.80 40.73
CA PRO A 153 8.45 -23.63 41.25
C PRO A 153 9.30 -24.13 40.07
N THR A 154 10.44 -23.46 39.84
CA THR A 154 11.66 -23.97 39.19
C THR A 154 11.59 -24.57 37.77
N GLN A 155 10.45 -24.56 37.07
CA GLN A 155 10.34 -25.01 35.67
C GLN A 155 9.86 -23.88 34.73
N GLU A 156 10.49 -22.72 34.80
CA GLU A 156 10.11 -21.45 34.14
C GLU A 156 9.92 -21.54 32.60
N THR A 157 10.47 -22.54 31.93
CA THR A 157 10.50 -22.56 30.46
C THR A 157 9.26 -23.19 29.81
N ASN A 158 8.45 -23.97 30.52
CA ASN A 158 7.31 -24.69 29.91
C ASN A 158 6.01 -23.87 29.94
N ALA A 159 5.69 -23.19 31.04
CA ALA A 159 4.44 -22.44 31.20
C ALA A 159 4.34 -21.26 30.22
N ASN A 160 5.41 -20.49 30.06
CA ASN A 160 5.46 -19.38 29.08
C ASN A 160 5.29 -19.89 27.64
N LYS A 161 5.86 -21.06 27.32
CA LYS A 161 5.64 -21.71 26.02
C LYS A 161 4.21 -22.21 25.86
N LYS A 162 3.59 -22.75 26.91
CA LYS A 162 2.19 -23.22 26.88
C LYS A 162 1.19 -22.06 26.81
N LYS A 163 1.44 -20.94 27.50
CA LYS A 163 0.70 -19.68 27.33
C LYS A 163 0.80 -19.18 25.90
N LYS A 164 2.01 -19.13 25.34
CA LYS A 164 2.23 -18.71 23.95
C LYS A 164 1.55 -19.65 22.95
N LEU A 165 1.54 -20.95 23.23
CA LEU A 165 0.84 -21.95 22.42
C LEU A 165 -0.68 -21.75 22.44
N LEU A 166 -1.27 -21.52 23.62
CA LEU A 166 -2.71 -21.20 23.78
C LEU A 166 -3.10 -19.96 22.97
N MET A 167 -2.27 -18.91 23.05
CA MET A 167 -2.50 -17.66 22.34
C MET A 167 -2.39 -17.83 20.83
N ASN A 168 -1.31 -18.41 20.35
CA ASN A 168 -1.10 -18.62 18.92
C ASN A 168 -2.22 -19.47 18.33
N LYS A 169 -2.62 -20.55 19.01
CA LYS A 169 -3.71 -21.41 18.54
C LYS A 169 -5.06 -20.67 18.42
N THR A 170 -5.34 -19.79 19.38
CA THR A 170 -6.58 -18.99 19.37
C THR A 170 -6.59 -17.98 18.21
N LEU A 171 -5.43 -17.46 17.81
CA LEU A 171 -5.30 -16.48 16.73
C LEU A 171 -5.21 -17.12 15.34
N GLU A 172 -4.46 -18.21 15.20
CA GLU A 172 -4.22 -18.88 13.92
C GLU A 172 -5.42 -19.73 13.49
N THR A 173 -6.13 -20.33 14.45
CA THR A 173 -7.31 -21.17 14.19
C THR A 173 -8.48 -20.75 15.08
N PRO A 174 -9.12 -19.59 14.82
CA PRO A 174 -10.23 -19.08 15.65
C PRO A 174 -11.46 -19.99 15.62
N HIS A 175 -11.60 -20.82 14.59
CA HIS A 175 -12.68 -21.81 14.47
C HIS A 175 -12.39 -23.11 15.25
N ASP A 176 -11.13 -23.36 15.63
CA ASP A 176 -10.73 -24.51 16.47
C ASP A 176 -9.57 -24.11 17.40
N PRO A 177 -9.85 -23.31 18.44
CA PRO A 177 -8.82 -22.72 19.30
C PRO A 177 -8.36 -23.66 20.44
N TYR A 178 -8.75 -24.94 20.42
CA TYR A 178 -8.45 -25.88 21.50
C TYR A 178 -7.05 -26.47 21.37
N ILE A 179 -6.37 -26.64 22.50
CA ILE A 179 -5.12 -27.40 22.62
C ILE A 179 -5.26 -28.52 23.64
N LEU A 180 -4.47 -29.58 23.45
CA LEU A 180 -4.44 -30.74 24.34
C LEU A 180 -3.55 -30.47 25.57
N ILE A 181 -4.08 -30.74 26.75
CA ILE A 181 -3.38 -30.82 28.03
C ILE A 181 -2.64 -32.17 28.06
N ASP A 182 -1.39 -32.16 27.61
CA ASP A 182 -0.46 -33.26 27.75
C ASP A 182 0.28 -33.22 29.11
N GLU A 183 1.15 -34.21 29.38
CA GLU A 183 1.96 -34.29 30.60
C GLU A 183 2.92 -33.11 30.81
N THR A 184 3.10 -32.26 29.78
CA THR A 184 3.97 -31.09 29.87
C THR A 184 3.23 -29.85 30.36
N PHE A 185 1.91 -29.93 30.58
CA PHE A 185 1.15 -28.91 31.31
C PHE A 185 1.30 -29.09 32.81
N TRP A 186 1.66 -28.01 33.50
CA TRP A 186 1.72 -28.04 34.94
C TRP A 186 0.28 -28.03 35.51
N PRO A 187 -0.14 -29.05 36.30
CA PRO A 187 -1.52 -29.15 36.78
C PRO A 187 -1.99 -27.94 37.60
N PRO A 188 -1.19 -27.36 38.50
CA PRO A 188 -1.58 -26.14 39.22
C PRO A 188 -1.79 -24.93 38.30
N TYR A 189 -0.96 -24.76 37.27
CA TYR A 189 -1.10 -23.69 36.28
C TYR A 189 -2.37 -23.86 35.44
N THR A 190 -2.65 -25.08 35.00
CA THR A 190 -3.86 -25.41 34.23
C THR A 190 -5.11 -25.16 35.08
N GLU A 191 -5.10 -25.60 36.33
CA GLU A 191 -6.22 -25.39 37.25
C GLU A 191 -6.43 -23.91 37.59
N MET A 192 -5.35 -23.15 37.74
CA MET A 192 -5.40 -21.70 37.92
C MET A 192 -6.09 -21.01 36.73
N LEU A 193 -5.67 -21.31 35.50
CA LEU A 193 -6.28 -20.72 34.30
C LEU A 193 -7.78 -20.99 34.21
N LEU A 194 -8.20 -22.21 34.57
CA LEU A 194 -9.60 -22.62 34.58
C LEU A 194 -10.40 -21.95 35.71
N ARG A 195 -9.84 -21.92 36.93
CA ARG A 195 -10.50 -21.37 38.12
C ARG A 195 -10.72 -19.86 38.02
N TYR A 196 -9.79 -19.14 37.40
CA TYR A 196 -9.92 -17.70 37.15
C TYR A 196 -10.65 -17.36 35.84
N GLY A 197 -11.15 -18.36 35.11
CA GLY A 197 -11.91 -18.14 33.88
C GLY A 197 -11.08 -17.57 32.72
N ILE A 198 -9.75 -17.73 32.77
CA ILE A 198 -8.83 -17.31 31.70
C ILE A 198 -8.85 -18.35 30.56
N ALA A 199 -9.11 -19.61 30.89
CA ALA A 199 -9.28 -20.70 29.95
C ALA A 199 -10.57 -21.48 30.23
N LEU A 200 -11.11 -22.11 29.19
CA LEU A 200 -12.27 -22.98 29.25
C LEU A 200 -11.91 -24.40 28.79
N ARG A 201 -12.50 -25.41 29.43
CA ARG A 201 -12.42 -26.81 28.96
C ARG A 201 -13.34 -27.04 27.77
N HIS A 202 -12.97 -27.95 26.89
CA HIS A 202 -13.83 -28.41 25.81
C HIS A 202 -15.06 -29.13 26.39
N PRO A 203 -16.28 -28.92 25.87
CA PRO A 203 -17.50 -29.51 26.42
C PRO A 203 -17.50 -31.04 26.44
N GLU A 204 -16.82 -31.66 25.47
CA GLU A 204 -16.80 -33.11 25.26
C GLU A 204 -15.45 -33.76 25.59
N ASP A 205 -14.39 -32.97 25.78
CA ASP A 205 -13.02 -33.48 25.95
C ASP A 205 -12.31 -32.76 27.11
N CYS A 206 -12.19 -33.43 28.25
CA CYS A 206 -11.62 -32.83 29.44
C CYS A 206 -10.11 -32.55 29.32
N PHE A 207 -9.43 -33.13 28.34
CA PHE A 207 -8.02 -32.88 28.05
C PHE A 207 -7.83 -31.74 27.04
N LYS A 208 -8.90 -31.09 26.57
CA LYS A 208 -8.77 -29.91 25.71
C LYS A 208 -9.15 -28.65 26.45
N ILE A 209 -8.31 -27.62 26.31
CA ILE A 209 -8.60 -26.26 26.80
C ILE A 209 -8.36 -25.23 25.70
N ARG A 210 -9.10 -24.13 25.77
CA ARG A 210 -8.89 -22.93 24.94
C ARG A 210 -8.86 -21.69 25.84
N LEU A 211 -8.31 -20.59 25.36
CA LEU A 211 -8.47 -19.31 26.04
C LEU A 211 -9.94 -18.87 25.99
N GLU A 212 -10.38 -18.22 27.06
CA GLU A 212 -11.64 -17.51 27.06
C GLU A 212 -11.60 -16.38 26.01
N THR A 213 -12.73 -16.17 25.34
CA THR A 213 -12.86 -15.12 24.34
C THR A 213 -13.22 -13.81 25.04
N PHE A 214 -12.27 -12.89 25.13
CA PHE A 214 -12.50 -11.53 25.63
C PHE A 214 -12.97 -10.65 24.45
N TYR A 215 -14.28 -10.50 24.29
CA TYR A 215 -14.89 -9.61 23.28
C TYR A 215 -15.02 -8.17 23.80
#